data_AF-A0AAW3AKX3-F1
#
_entry.id   AF-A0AAW3AKX3-F1
#
_cell.length_a   1.000
_cell.length_b   1.000
_cell.length_c   1.000
_cell.angle_alpha   90.00
_cell.angle_beta   90.00
_cell.angle_gamma   90.00
#
_symmetry.space_group_name_H-M   'P 1'
#
loop_
_entity.id
_entity.type
_entity.pdbx_description
1 polymer ?
#
loop_
_entity_poly.entity_id
_entity_poly.type
_entity_poly.pdbx_seq_one_letter_code
_entity_poly.pdbx_strand_id
1 'polypeptide(L)'
;MSFVQTLITAVQPEVVQWRRHIHEHPYVAYEEQPTADYVADLLSCMPAPLDIRRLTPNSVVADLRGGAGEGPMYALRADMDALPLQEESGEPFSSAGGERRALQL
;
A
#
# COMPACT_ATOMS: atom_id res chain seq x y z
N MET A 1 21.14 -14.74 9.33
CA MET A 1 20.15 -13.66 9.03
C MET A 1 19.38 -13.35 10.31
N SER A 2 19.00 -12.09 10.52
CA SER A 2 18.14 -11.72 11.66
C SER A 2 16.72 -12.25 11.46
N PHE A 3 15.98 -12.44 12.55
CA PHE A 3 14.58 -12.86 12.51
C PHE A 3 13.73 -11.96 11.59
N VAL A 4 13.92 -10.64 11.72
CA VAL A 4 13.24 -9.64 10.88
C VAL A 4 13.59 -9.81 9.40
N GLN A 5 14.86 -10.07 9.06
CA GLN A 5 15.26 -10.28 7.67
C GLN A 5 14.55 -11.49 7.05
N THR A 6 14.38 -12.58 7.80
CA THR A 6 13.64 -13.75 7.36
C THR A 6 12.17 -13.43 7.07
N LEU A 7 11.52 -12.63 7.92
CA LEU A 7 10.13 -12.19 7.71
C LEU A 7 9.99 -11.33 6.45
N ILE A 8 10.91 -10.36 6.26
CA ILE A 8 10.92 -9.49 5.07
C ILE A 8 11.06 -10.32 3.79
N THR A 9 11.99 -11.26 3.76
CA THR A 9 12.21 -12.11 2.58
C THR A 9 11.01 -13.00 2.28
N ALA A 10 10.30 -13.48 3.31
CA ALA A 10 9.11 -14.31 3.12
C ALA A 10 7.96 -13.55 2.43
N VAL A 11 7.74 -12.27 2.77
CA VAL A 11 6.65 -11.46 2.22
C VAL A 11 7.01 -10.72 0.93
N GLN A 12 8.30 -10.67 0.57
CA GLN A 12 8.79 -9.91 -0.58
C GLN A 12 8.03 -10.19 -1.90
N PRO A 13 7.68 -11.44 -2.26
CA PRO A 13 6.95 -11.70 -3.51
C PRO A 13 5.56 -11.04 -3.53
N GLU A 14 4.84 -11.10 -2.42
CA GLU A 14 3.51 -10.46 -2.28
C GLU A 14 3.62 -8.94 -2.33
N VAL A 15 4.60 -8.36 -1.63
CA VAL A 15 4.85 -6.91 -1.67
C VAL A 15 5.15 -6.42 -3.10
N VAL A 16 5.94 -7.18 -3.88
CA VAL A 16 6.20 -6.85 -5.28
C VAL A 16 4.92 -6.91 -6.11
N GLN A 17 4.06 -7.91 -5.87
CA GLN A 17 2.76 -8.01 -6.54
C GLN A 17 1.86 -6.82 -6.21
N TRP A 18 1.73 -6.45 -4.93
CA TRP A 18 0.91 -5.30 -4.51
C TRP A 18 1.44 -4.00 -5.11
N ARG A 19 2.76 -3.78 -5.09
CA ARG A 19 3.38 -2.61 -5.73
C ARG A 19 3.02 -2.54 -7.21
N ARG A 20 3.16 -3.65 -7.95
CA ARG A 20 2.85 -3.68 -9.39
C ARG A 20 1.38 -3.41 -9.67
N HIS A 21 0.48 -3.98 -8.87
CA HIS A 21 -0.95 -3.70 -9.00
C HIS A 21 -1.26 -2.20 -8.83
N ILE A 22 -0.71 -1.57 -7.78
CA ILE A 22 -0.90 -0.14 -7.53
C ILE A 22 -0.27 0.71 -8.66
N HIS A 23 0.87 0.29 -9.22
CA HIS A 23 1.52 0.98 -10.33
C HIS A 23 0.76 0.91 -11.65
N GLU A 24 0.15 -0.23 -11.94
CA GLU A 24 -0.71 -0.41 -13.10
C GLU A 24 -2.01 0.41 -13.00
N HIS A 25 -2.46 0.72 -11.77
CA HIS A 25 -3.70 1.45 -11.49
C HIS A 25 -3.42 2.74 -10.68
N PRO A 26 -2.72 3.73 -11.26
CA PRO A 26 -2.37 4.96 -10.57
C PRO A 26 -3.56 5.92 -10.48
N TYR A 27 -3.72 6.55 -9.32
CA TYR A 27 -4.73 7.57 -9.08
C TYR A 27 -4.07 8.81 -8.48
N VAL A 28 -4.38 9.99 -9.00
CA VAL A 28 -3.79 11.25 -8.50
C VAL A 28 -4.39 11.63 -7.16
N ALA A 29 -3.76 12.61 -6.50
CA ALA A 29 -4.26 13.20 -5.28
C ALA A 29 -5.75 13.55 -5.39
N TYR A 30 -6.50 13.15 -4.36
CA TYR A 30 -7.96 13.27 -4.20
C TYR A 30 -8.82 12.30 -5.05
N GLU A 31 -8.23 11.50 -5.92
CA GLU A 31 -8.92 10.48 -6.75
C GLU A 31 -8.53 9.03 -6.36
N GLU A 32 -7.70 8.86 -5.34
CA GLU A 32 -7.07 7.60 -4.94
C GLU A 32 -7.93 6.67 -4.07
N GLN A 33 -9.25 6.89 -4.05
CA GLN A 33 -10.20 6.01 -3.38
C GLN A 33 -10.03 4.53 -3.80
N PRO A 34 -9.86 4.18 -5.10
CA PRO A 34 -9.69 2.78 -5.48
C PRO A 34 -8.38 2.16 -4.93
N THR A 35 -7.29 2.92 -4.87
CA THR A 35 -6.05 2.48 -4.21
C THR A 35 -6.27 2.23 -2.73
N ALA A 36 -6.96 3.15 -2.05
CA ALA A 36 -7.26 3.02 -0.63
C ALA A 36 -8.17 1.81 -0.35
N ASP A 37 -9.13 1.51 -1.24
CA ASP A 37 -9.98 0.32 -1.16
C ASP A 37 -9.16 -0.96 -1.30
N TYR A 38 -8.27 -1.02 -2.29
CA TYR A 38 -7.34 -2.14 -2.46
C TYR A 38 -6.47 -2.38 -1.22
N VAL A 39 -5.91 -1.33 -0.62
CA VAL A 39 -5.10 -1.43 0.60
C VAL A 39 -5.94 -1.91 1.79
N ALA A 40 -7.16 -1.40 1.96
CA ALA A 40 -8.05 -1.82 3.04
C ALA A 40 -8.43 -3.31 2.91
N ASP A 41 -8.72 -3.76 1.69
CA ASP A 41 -9.04 -5.17 1.42
C ASP A 41 -7.84 -6.08 1.72
N LEU A 42 -6.64 -5.72 1.26
CA LEU A 42 -5.41 -6.45 1.60
C LEU A 42 -5.20 -6.57 3.11
N LEU A 43 -5.32 -5.47 3.85
CA LEU A 43 -5.17 -5.45 5.30
C LEU A 43 -6.25 -6.32 5.98
N SER A 44 -7.48 -6.30 5.48
CA SER A 44 -8.58 -7.11 6.05
C SER A 44 -8.38 -8.62 5.87
N CYS A 45 -7.61 -9.02 4.85
CA CYS A 45 -7.28 -10.42 4.58
C CYS A 45 -6.08 -10.91 5.39
N MET A 46 -5.36 -10.03 6.08
CA MET A 46 -4.20 -10.42 6.88
C MET A 46 -4.64 -11.23 8.11
N PRO A 47 -3.85 -12.23 8.54
CA PRO A 47 -4.17 -13.03 9.73
C PRO A 47 -4.04 -12.26 11.05
N ALA A 48 -3.45 -11.05 11.02
CA ALA A 48 -3.28 -10.22 12.19
C ALA A 48 -4.60 -9.52 12.57
N PRO A 49 -4.89 -9.36 13.87
CA PRO A 49 -6.09 -8.66 14.33
C PRO A 49 -5.92 -7.15 14.17
N LEU A 50 -6.10 -6.65 12.95
CA LEU A 50 -6.03 -5.23 12.62
C LEU A 50 -7.40 -4.56 12.85
N ASP A 51 -7.38 -3.43 13.56
CA ASP A 51 -8.53 -2.52 13.62
C ASP A 51 -8.42 -1.49 12.49
N ILE A 52 -9.17 -1.72 11.42
CA ILE A 52 -9.07 -0.97 10.16
C ILE A 52 -10.20 0.06 10.10
N ARG A 53 -9.85 1.30 9.81
CA ARG A 53 -10.82 2.40 9.60
C ARG A 53 -10.40 3.32 8.46
N ARG A 54 -11.39 4.03 7.91
CA ARG A 54 -11.22 5.09 6.91
C ARG A 54 -11.55 6.43 7.58
N LEU A 55 -10.58 7.35 7.65
CA LEU A 55 -10.82 8.71 8.16
C LEU A 55 -11.39 9.62 7.06
N THR A 56 -11.04 9.30 5.82
CA THR A 56 -11.53 9.91 4.58
C THR A 56 -11.74 8.80 3.53
N PRO A 57 -12.47 9.05 2.43
CA PRO A 57 -12.57 8.10 1.33
C PRO A 57 -11.22 7.69 0.74
N ASN A 58 -10.14 8.46 0.96
CA ASN A 58 -8.83 8.21 0.34
C ASN A 58 -7.76 7.79 1.36
N SER A 59 -8.12 7.48 2.61
CA SER A 59 -7.13 7.12 3.65
C SER A 59 -7.49 5.81 4.32
N VAL A 60 -6.46 5.04 4.69
CA VAL A 60 -6.59 3.81 5.47
C VAL A 60 -5.73 3.93 6.72
N VAL A 61 -6.30 3.61 7.87
CA VAL A 61 -5.58 3.49 9.14
C VAL A 61 -5.84 2.11 9.71
N ALA A 62 -4.78 1.40 10.09
CA ALA A 62 -4.86 0.08 10.70
C ALA A 62 -4.03 0.05 11.99
N ASP A 63 -4.70 -0.23 13.10
CA ASP A 63 -4.03 -0.37 14.39
C ASP A 63 -3.76 -1.86 14.67
N LEU A 64 -2.49 -2.20 14.91
CA LEU A 64 -2.07 -3.53 15.36
C LEU A 64 -1.77 -3.47 16.87
N ARG A 65 -2.56 -4.19 17.67
CA ARG A 65 -2.29 -4.36 19.10
C ARG A 65 -1.51 -5.65 19.34
N GLY A 66 -0.23 -5.51 19.70
CA GLY A 66 0.61 -6.63 20.06
C GLY A 66 0.24 -7.26 21.41
N GLY A 67 0.72 -8.49 21.66
CA GLY A 67 0.44 -9.23 22.89
C GLY A 67 1.29 -8.86 24.11
N ALA A 68 2.17 -7.86 24.01
CA ALA A 68 3.15 -7.52 25.05
C ALA A 68 2.60 -6.67 26.21
N GLY A 69 1.33 -6.24 26.15
CA GLY A 69 0.71 -5.36 27.15
C GLY A 69 0.95 -3.87 26.87
N GLU A 70 0.82 -3.03 27.91
CA GLU A 70 1.03 -1.58 27.78
C GLU A 70 2.48 -1.24 27.41
N GLY A 71 2.65 -0.28 26.51
CA GLY A 71 3.95 0.09 25.99
C GLY A 71 3.89 1.25 25.00
N PRO A 72 5.05 1.63 24.42
CA PRO A 72 5.11 2.68 23.43
C PRO A 72 4.31 2.32 22.17
N MET A 73 3.66 3.34 21.59
CA MET A 73 2.99 3.24 20.29
C MET A 73 3.91 3.79 19.20
N TYR A 74 4.02 3.06 18.09
CA TYR A 74 4.78 3.48 16.91
C TYR A 74 3.82 3.65 15.74
N ALA A 75 3.99 4.73 14.97
CA ALA A 75 3.23 5.00 13.76
C ALA A 75 4.11 4.81 12.52
N LEU A 76 3.59 4.10 11.54
CA LEU A 76 4.16 3.98 10.20
C LEU A 76 3.22 4.69 9.22
N ARG A 77 3.79 5.47 8.29
CA ARG A 77 3.03 6.26 7.32
C ARG A 77 3.64 6.08 5.93
N ALA A 78 2.78 5.83 4.96
CA ALA A 78 3.12 5.75 3.54
C ALA A 78 2.05 6.49 2.72
N ASP A 79 2.49 7.13 1.65
CA ASP A 79 1.62 7.78 0.67
C ASP A 79 1.33 6.84 -0.51
N MET A 80 0.22 7.09 -1.21
CA MET A 80 -0.26 6.19 -2.27
C MET A 80 -0.76 6.92 -3.53
N ASP A 81 -0.75 8.25 -3.54
CA ASP A 81 -1.17 9.03 -4.71
C ASP A 81 -0.10 9.03 -5.81
N ALA A 82 -0.57 9.15 -7.05
CA ALA A 82 0.23 9.24 -8.25
C ALA A 82 0.39 10.69 -8.72
N LEU A 83 1.33 10.90 -9.65
CA LEU A 83 1.56 12.17 -10.30
C LEU A 83 0.78 12.28 -11.63
N PRO A 84 0.30 13.49 -12.00
CA PRO A 84 -0.37 13.75 -13.26
C PRO A 84 0.63 13.88 -14.42
N LEU A 85 1.44 12.83 -14.66
CA LEU A 85 2.45 12.82 -15.71
C LEU A 85 2.42 11.52 -16.48
N GLN A 86 2.78 11.58 -17.77
CA GLN A 86 2.85 10.44 -18.67
C GLN A 86 4.06 9.55 -18.36
N GLU A 87 3.85 8.27 -18.04
CA GLU A 87 4.89 7.29 -17.76
C GLU A 87 5.65 6.88 -19.02
N GLU A 88 6.97 6.75 -18.90
CA GLU A 88 7.88 6.40 -20.00
C GLU A 88 8.73 5.14 -19.71
N SER A 89 8.44 4.41 -18.64
CA SER A 89 9.26 3.29 -18.17
C SER A 89 9.30 2.11 -19.16
N GLY A 90 8.17 1.82 -19.82
CA GLY A 90 8.01 0.67 -20.71
C GLY A 90 7.99 -0.68 -19.97
N GLU A 91 7.84 -0.66 -18.64
CA GLU A 91 7.80 -1.87 -17.82
C GLU A 91 6.50 -2.67 -18.05
N PRO A 92 6.51 -4.00 -17.82
CA PRO A 92 5.30 -4.82 -17.95
C PRO A 92 4.14 -4.41 -17.04
N PHE A 93 4.46 -3.67 -15.98
CA PHE A 93 3.54 -3.15 -14.96
C PHE A 93 3.42 -1.62 -15.04
N SER A 94 3.64 -1.05 -16.23
CA SER A 94 3.36 0.36 -16.50
C SER A 94 1.87 0.66 -16.30
N SER A 95 1.57 1.88 -15.91
CA SER A 95 0.23 2.43 -15.76
C SER A 95 -0.68 2.17 -16.97
N ALA A 96 -1.87 1.64 -16.69
CA ALA A 96 -2.90 1.31 -17.68
C ALA A 96 -3.96 2.43 -17.75
N GLY A 97 -3.87 3.30 -18.76
CA GLY A 97 -4.88 4.34 -19.01
C GLY A 97 -4.40 5.43 -19.95
N GLY A 98 -5.32 6.09 -20.68
CA GLY A 98 -5.01 7.13 -21.68
C GLY A 98 -4.31 8.38 -21.12
N GLU A 99 -4.19 8.48 -19.80
CA GLU A 99 -3.37 9.42 -19.06
C GLU A 99 -2.44 8.62 -18.13
N ARG A 100 -1.42 7.94 -18.68
CA ARG A 100 -0.50 7.03 -17.98
C ARG A 100 0.22 7.73 -16.82
N ARG A 101 -0.43 7.89 -15.66
CA ARG A 101 0.02 8.64 -14.48
C ARG A 101 1.13 7.89 -13.74
N ALA A 102 2.31 8.46 -13.58
CA ALA A 102 3.40 7.75 -12.87
C ALA A 102 3.24 7.82 -11.34
N LEU A 103 3.51 6.71 -10.64
CA LEU A 103 3.76 6.75 -9.20
C LEU A 103 5.18 7.24 -8.91
N GLN A 104 5.34 7.97 -7.82
CA GLN A 104 6.64 8.51 -7.40
C GLN A 104 7.52 7.48 -6.64
N LEU A 105 7.25 6.17 -6.78
CA LEU A 105 7.82 5.09 -5.95
C LEU A 105 9.05 4.39 -6.54
#